data_AF-A0A497HUA0-F1
#
_entry.id   AF-A0A497HUA0-F1
#
_cell.length_a   1.000
_cell.length_b   1.000
_cell.length_c   1.000
_cell.angle_alpha   90.00
_cell.angle_beta   90.00
_cell.angle_gamma   90.00
#
_symmetry.space_group_name_H-M   'P 1'
#
loop_
_entity.id
_entity.type
_entity.pdbx_description
1 polymer ?
#
loop_
_entity_poly.entity_id
_entity_poly.type
_entity_poly.pdbx_seq_one_letter_code
_entity_poly.pdbx_strand_id
1 'polypeptide(L)'
;MTCWAFFESNTGVETLKDHIDVGLQHIEERYIRRNYHLYVAREFDVSKEDAERLLTLTYILHDSGKGLEEYQIRKTSFGGHQEFSAAIAYNVLDDFDDNLRRVVVNAIMLHHHDWVRRGSISIRNPVLNDECRLLLSDYLNRPVPKTVPSLPGTILDETLTRDLKRVYILLVPLMVADNYAAIMNREDKGSGSLLGDEVIKSYNVYKGVFGDC
;
A
#
# COMPACT_ATOMS: atom_id res chain seq x y z
N MET A 1 -20.21 -9.57 0.35
CA MET A 1 -19.78 -9.09 -0.98
C MET A 1 -18.44 -9.80 -1.21
N THR A 2 -17.45 -9.26 -1.90
CA THR A 2 -16.05 -9.69 -1.78
C THR A 2 -15.22 -8.42 -1.86
N CYS A 3 -14.18 -8.27 -1.04
CA CYS A 3 -13.34 -7.09 -1.10
C CYS A 3 -12.31 -7.24 -2.24
N TRP A 4 -12.44 -6.45 -3.29
CA TRP A 4 -11.59 -6.52 -4.47
C TRP A 4 -10.48 -5.45 -4.46
N ALA A 5 -9.28 -5.83 -4.89
CA ALA A 5 -8.17 -4.94 -5.17
C ALA A 5 -8.02 -4.60 -6.65
N PHE A 6 -8.63 -5.40 -7.54
CA PHE A 6 -8.62 -5.15 -8.98
C PHE A 6 -9.91 -5.59 -9.67
N PHE A 7 -10.35 -4.78 -10.64
CA PHE A 7 -11.45 -5.08 -11.55
C PHE A 7 -10.97 -5.04 -13.00
N GLU A 8 -11.36 -6.01 -13.80
CA GLU A 8 -11.21 -6.02 -15.25
C GLU A 8 -12.60 -6.11 -15.88
N SER A 9 -12.96 -5.15 -16.74
CA SER A 9 -14.28 -5.08 -17.37
C SER A 9 -15.44 -5.22 -16.37
N ASN A 10 -15.35 -4.56 -15.21
CA ASN A 10 -16.29 -4.62 -14.09
C ASN A 10 -16.42 -6.00 -13.42
N THR A 11 -15.48 -6.90 -13.64
CA THR A 11 -15.38 -8.22 -12.99
C THR A 11 -14.21 -8.20 -12.01
N GLY A 12 -14.42 -8.69 -10.79
CA GLY A 12 -13.35 -8.79 -9.80
C GLY A 12 -12.34 -9.86 -10.19
N VAL A 13 -11.06 -9.50 -10.26
CA VAL A 13 -9.98 -10.38 -10.74
C VAL A 13 -8.99 -10.71 -9.63
N GLU A 14 -8.82 -9.78 -8.69
CA GLU A 14 -7.89 -9.91 -7.56
C GLU A 14 -8.58 -9.44 -6.29
N THR A 15 -8.66 -10.30 -5.28
CA THR A 15 -9.18 -9.90 -3.96
C THR A 15 -8.14 -9.08 -3.21
N LEU A 16 -8.57 -8.17 -2.34
CA LEU A 16 -7.66 -7.41 -1.49
C LEU A 16 -6.91 -8.32 -0.53
N LYS A 17 -7.52 -9.44 -0.12
CA LYS A 17 -6.87 -10.45 0.71
C LYS A 17 -5.68 -11.09 -0.01
N ASP A 18 -5.88 -11.58 -1.22
CA ASP A 18 -4.82 -12.22 -2.00
C ASP A 18 -3.70 -11.24 -2.34
N HIS A 19 -4.06 -9.98 -2.61
CA HIS A 19 -3.10 -8.89 -2.84
C HIS A 19 -2.22 -8.62 -1.60
N ILE A 20 -2.84 -8.56 -0.41
CA ILE A 20 -2.15 -8.37 0.86
C ILE A 20 -1.24 -9.57 1.16
N ASP A 21 -1.76 -10.80 1.08
CA ASP A 21 -1.01 -12.00 1.44
C ASP A 21 0.26 -12.18 0.58
N VAL A 22 0.14 -12.03 -0.74
CA VAL A 22 1.28 -12.18 -1.66
C VAL A 22 2.34 -11.12 -1.42
N GLY A 23 1.95 -9.86 -1.21
CA GLY A 23 2.93 -8.82 -0.97
C GLY A 23 3.54 -8.85 0.43
N LEU A 24 2.81 -9.28 1.46
CA LEU A 24 3.39 -9.54 2.78
C LEU A 24 4.41 -10.68 2.73
N GLN A 25 4.12 -11.76 1.99
CA GLN A 25 5.10 -12.81 1.73
C GLN A 25 6.35 -12.23 1.04
N HIS A 26 6.18 -11.35 0.05
CA HIS A 26 7.31 -10.69 -0.61
C HIS A 26 8.13 -9.81 0.34
N ILE A 27 7.47 -9.01 1.19
CA ILE A 27 8.12 -8.17 2.21
C ILE A 27 8.94 -9.03 3.17
N GLU A 28 8.34 -10.11 3.66
CA GLU A 28 9.00 -11.06 4.55
C GLU A 28 10.27 -11.65 3.90
N GLU A 29 10.14 -12.22 2.71
CA GLU A 29 11.22 -12.94 2.04
C GLU A 29 12.34 -12.03 1.53
N ARG A 30 12.01 -10.85 1.00
CA ARG A 30 12.96 -9.98 0.30
C ARG A 30 13.51 -8.85 1.17
N TYR A 31 12.81 -8.46 2.22
CA TYR A 31 13.20 -7.35 3.07
C TYR A 31 13.47 -7.81 4.50
N ILE A 32 12.49 -8.41 5.19
CA ILE A 32 12.64 -8.75 6.62
C ILE A 32 13.73 -9.81 6.83
N ARG A 33 13.68 -10.94 6.12
CA ARG A 33 14.72 -12.00 6.21
C ARG A 33 16.12 -11.55 5.80
N ARG A 34 16.20 -10.45 5.03
CA ARG A 34 17.47 -9.83 4.63
C ARG A 34 17.90 -8.71 5.57
N ASN A 35 17.28 -8.62 6.74
CA ASN A 35 17.55 -7.63 7.79
C ASN A 35 17.29 -6.19 7.38
N TYR A 36 16.45 -5.94 6.36
CA TYR A 36 16.09 -4.57 5.96
C TYR A 36 15.36 -3.83 7.10
N HIS A 37 14.59 -4.53 7.93
CA HIS A 37 13.96 -3.95 9.12
C HIS A 37 14.99 -3.39 10.12
N LEU A 38 16.22 -3.92 10.20
CA LEU A 38 17.29 -3.34 11.02
C LEU A 38 17.78 -2.00 10.46
N TYR A 39 17.80 -1.86 9.13
CA TYR A 39 18.09 -0.59 8.48
C TYR A 39 16.99 0.44 8.76
N VAL A 40 15.73 0.04 8.63
CA VAL A 40 14.57 0.88 8.98
C VAL A 40 14.65 1.31 10.45
N ALA A 41 14.86 0.38 11.39
CA ALA A 41 14.97 0.66 12.82
C ALA A 41 16.00 1.75 13.13
N ARG A 42 17.19 1.65 12.53
CA ARG A 42 18.27 2.64 12.70
C ARG A 42 17.92 4.00 12.11
N GLU A 43 17.34 4.03 10.92
CA GLU A 43 17.02 5.28 10.22
C GLU A 43 15.84 6.02 10.85
N PHE A 44 14.93 5.26 11.48
CA PHE A 44 13.70 5.76 12.08
C PHE A 44 13.84 5.98 13.60
N ASP A 45 14.93 5.50 14.20
CA ASP A 45 15.17 5.52 15.65
C ASP A 45 14.07 4.81 16.45
N VAL A 46 13.73 3.59 16.00
CA VAL A 46 12.67 2.74 16.58
C VAL A 46 13.19 1.35 16.91
N SER A 47 12.38 0.57 17.64
CA SER A 47 12.65 -0.84 17.89
C SER A 47 12.65 -1.66 16.59
N LYS A 48 13.25 -2.86 16.63
CA LYS A 48 13.27 -3.75 15.45
C LYS A 48 11.86 -4.22 15.12
N GLU A 49 11.08 -4.48 16.16
CA GLU A 49 9.70 -4.91 16.10
C GLU A 49 8.83 -3.83 15.46
N ASP A 50 9.00 -2.57 15.86
CA ASP A 50 8.28 -1.45 15.25
C ASP A 50 8.71 -1.21 13.81
N ALA A 51 9.97 -1.44 13.45
CA ALA A 51 10.43 -1.34 12.08
C ALA A 51 9.81 -2.42 11.16
N GLU A 52 9.68 -3.66 11.62
CA GLU A 52 8.96 -4.73 10.92
C GLU A 52 7.47 -4.39 10.78
N ARG A 53 6.86 -3.87 11.87
CA ARG A 53 5.47 -3.40 11.86
C ARG A 53 5.28 -2.27 10.86
N LEU A 54 6.17 -1.28 10.79
CA LEU A 54 6.09 -0.19 9.82
C LEU A 54 6.08 -0.70 8.37
N LEU A 55 6.97 -1.64 8.02
CA LEU A 55 6.99 -2.23 6.68
C LEU A 55 5.68 -2.97 6.36
N THR A 56 5.24 -3.82 7.28
CA THR A 56 4.05 -4.67 7.12
C THR A 56 2.76 -3.85 7.06
N LEU A 57 2.59 -2.91 7.99
CA LEU A 57 1.40 -2.07 8.10
C LEU A 57 1.30 -1.07 6.95
N THR A 58 2.43 -0.50 6.49
CA THR A 58 2.44 0.35 5.30
C THR A 58 1.89 -0.41 4.10
N TYR A 59 2.27 -1.68 3.93
CA TYR A 59 1.76 -2.52 2.85
C TYR A 59 0.29 -2.91 3.05
N ILE A 60 -0.14 -3.34 4.23
CA ILE A 60 -1.56 -3.66 4.48
C ILE A 60 -2.47 -2.46 4.15
N LEU A 61 -2.01 -1.24 4.45
CA LEU A 61 -2.83 -0.04 4.40
C LEU A 61 -2.79 0.69 3.05
N HIS A 62 -1.79 0.48 2.20
CA HIS A 62 -1.59 1.30 0.99
C HIS A 62 -2.78 1.30 0.04
N ASP A 63 -3.49 0.17 -0.02
CA ASP A 63 -4.64 -0.08 -0.88
C ASP A 63 -5.97 -0.10 -0.12
N SER A 64 -5.98 0.23 1.17
CA SER A 64 -7.19 0.19 2.00
C SER A 64 -8.33 1.09 1.48
N GLY A 65 -8.00 2.19 0.81
CA GLY A 65 -8.93 3.07 0.11
C GLY A 65 -9.67 2.42 -1.06
N LYS A 66 -9.17 1.32 -1.62
CA LYS A 66 -9.90 0.52 -2.62
C LYS A 66 -11.17 -0.10 -2.01
N GLY A 67 -11.19 -0.28 -0.70
CA GLY A 67 -12.31 -0.84 0.05
C GLY A 67 -13.52 0.09 0.20
N LEU A 68 -13.51 1.30 -0.36
CA LEU A 68 -14.67 2.17 -0.34
C LEU A 68 -15.89 1.54 -1.03
N GLU A 69 -17.06 1.68 -0.43
CA GLU A 69 -18.33 1.15 -0.96
C GLU A 69 -18.57 1.63 -2.40
N GLU A 70 -18.24 2.89 -2.69
CA GLU A 70 -18.41 3.46 -4.04
C GLU A 70 -17.64 2.66 -5.10
N TYR A 71 -16.40 2.26 -4.83
CA TYR A 71 -15.62 1.45 -5.76
C TYR A 71 -16.13 0.01 -5.83
N GLN A 72 -16.39 -0.61 -4.68
CA GLN A 72 -16.79 -2.01 -4.60
C GLN A 72 -18.17 -2.27 -5.24
N ILE A 73 -19.10 -1.32 -5.11
CA ILE A 73 -20.45 -1.41 -5.70
C ILE A 73 -20.41 -1.13 -7.19
N ARG A 74 -19.74 -0.05 -7.62
CA ARG A 74 -19.69 0.32 -9.04
C ARG A 74 -18.78 -0.59 -9.87
N LYS A 75 -17.86 -1.30 -9.21
CA LYS A 75 -16.83 -2.15 -9.83
C LYS A 75 -15.98 -1.39 -10.85
N THR A 76 -15.71 -0.12 -10.54
CA THR A 76 -14.95 0.80 -11.39
C THR A 76 -13.48 0.87 -10.96
N SER A 77 -12.66 1.55 -11.75
CA SER A 77 -11.29 1.90 -11.37
C SER A 77 -11.23 2.63 -10.03
N PHE A 78 -10.21 2.31 -9.23
CA PHE A 78 -9.94 2.90 -7.91
C PHE A 78 -9.19 4.24 -8.00
N GLY A 79 -9.70 5.20 -8.78
CA GLY A 79 -9.01 6.48 -8.96
C GLY A 79 -8.83 7.22 -7.63
N GLY A 80 -7.61 7.61 -7.25
CA GLY A 80 -7.38 8.42 -6.05
C GLY A 80 -7.52 7.66 -4.72
N HIS A 81 -7.56 6.32 -4.75
CA HIS A 81 -7.67 5.52 -3.53
C HIS A 81 -6.55 5.79 -2.52
N GLN A 82 -5.36 6.20 -2.99
CA GLN A 82 -4.22 6.54 -2.14
C GLN A 82 -4.55 7.64 -1.11
N GLU A 83 -5.44 8.59 -1.43
CA GLU A 83 -5.84 9.65 -0.49
C GLU A 83 -6.65 9.10 0.68
N PHE A 84 -7.56 8.17 0.38
CA PHE A 84 -8.37 7.49 1.40
C PHE A 84 -7.53 6.49 2.19
N SER A 85 -6.64 5.75 1.52
CA SER A 85 -5.68 4.85 2.18
C SER A 85 -4.79 5.60 3.16
N ALA A 86 -4.25 6.75 2.77
CA ALA A 86 -3.49 7.64 3.63
C ALA A 86 -4.29 8.10 4.84
N ALA A 87 -5.53 8.53 4.64
CA ALA A 87 -6.38 8.97 5.75
C ALA A 87 -6.71 7.85 6.73
N ILE A 88 -6.99 6.64 6.23
CA ILE A 88 -7.18 5.44 7.07
C ILE A 88 -5.89 5.14 7.83
N ALA A 89 -4.75 5.08 7.15
CA ALA A 89 -3.47 4.75 7.74
C ALA A 89 -3.08 5.73 8.85
N TYR A 90 -3.21 7.04 8.60
CA TYR A 90 -2.93 8.04 9.61
C TYR A 90 -3.72 7.79 10.89
N ASN A 91 -5.01 7.47 10.79
CA ASN A 91 -5.87 7.34 11.97
C ASN A 91 -5.77 5.99 12.68
N VAL A 92 -5.45 4.91 11.96
CA VAL A 92 -5.36 3.56 12.55
C VAL A 92 -3.99 3.30 13.18
N LEU A 93 -2.95 4.03 12.77
CA LEU A 93 -1.59 3.94 13.31
C LEU A 93 -1.35 4.92 14.47
N ASP A 94 -2.35 5.15 15.32
CA ASP A 94 -2.32 6.11 16.43
C ASP A 94 -1.36 5.76 17.58
N ASP A 95 -0.84 4.53 17.58
CA ASP A 95 0.21 4.06 18.48
C ASP A 95 1.63 4.45 18.05
N PHE A 96 1.82 4.93 16.82
CA PHE A 96 3.07 5.55 16.38
C PHE A 96 3.04 7.07 16.61
N ASP A 97 4.21 7.69 16.77
CA ASP A 97 4.30 9.14 16.85
C ASP A 97 3.88 9.82 15.53
N ASP A 98 3.54 11.10 15.60
CA ASP A 98 3.01 11.87 14.46
C ASP A 98 3.98 11.90 13.26
N ASN A 99 5.29 11.95 13.51
CA ASN A 99 6.27 12.00 12.42
C ASN A 99 6.30 10.68 11.65
N LEU A 100 6.30 9.55 12.37
CA LEU A 100 6.25 8.23 11.75
C LEU A 100 4.97 8.01 10.96
N ARG A 101 3.82 8.41 11.53
CA ARG A 101 2.52 8.36 10.84
C ARG A 101 2.55 9.17 9.55
N ARG A 102 3.13 10.37 9.57
CA ARG A 102 3.30 11.20 8.37
C ARG A 102 4.21 10.55 7.33
N VAL A 103 5.30 9.91 7.74
CA VAL A 103 6.19 9.19 6.82
C VAL A 103 5.46 8.04 6.12
N VAL A 104 4.71 7.22 6.86
CA VAL A 104 3.89 6.12 6.30
C VAL A 104 2.84 6.67 5.34
N VAL A 105 2.10 7.70 5.74
CA VAL A 105 1.09 8.35 4.90
C VAL A 105 1.70 8.86 3.60
N ASN A 106 2.87 9.50 3.65
CA ASN A 106 3.53 9.99 2.44
C ASN A 106 4.00 8.85 1.53
N ALA A 107 4.50 7.75 2.09
CA ALA A 107 4.82 6.56 1.30
C ALA A 107 3.56 6.01 0.61
N ILE A 108 2.43 5.93 1.32
CA ILE A 108 1.15 5.54 0.74
C ILE A 108 0.67 6.56 -0.30
N MET A 109 0.77 7.86 -0.08
CA MET A 109 0.33 8.85 -1.08
C MET A 109 1.13 8.76 -2.40
N LEU A 110 2.41 8.40 -2.30
CA LEU A 110 3.34 8.39 -3.44
C LEU A 110 3.47 7.03 -4.13
N HIS A 111 2.83 5.96 -3.65
CA HIS A 111 2.98 4.62 -4.22
C HIS A 111 2.49 4.52 -5.67
N HIS A 112 1.61 5.44 -6.08
CA HIS A 112 1.32 5.70 -7.48
C HIS A 112 1.86 7.07 -7.88
N HIS A 113 2.80 7.10 -8.81
CA HIS A 113 3.43 8.33 -9.31
C HIS A 113 2.48 9.29 -10.05
N ASP A 114 1.22 8.89 -10.26
CA ASP A 114 0.22 9.67 -11.01
C ASP A 114 -0.58 10.66 -10.14
N TRP A 115 -0.48 10.57 -8.80
CA TRP A 115 -1.21 11.46 -7.89
C TRP A 115 -0.95 12.94 -8.18
N VAL A 116 0.31 13.31 -8.46
CA VAL A 116 0.71 14.69 -8.79
C VAL A 116 -0.04 15.25 -10.01
N ARG A 117 -0.55 14.39 -10.90
CA ARG A 117 -1.18 14.79 -12.17
C ARG A 117 -2.72 14.84 -12.13
N ARG A 118 -3.38 14.17 -11.19
CA ARG A 118 -4.83 13.93 -11.26
C ARG A 118 -5.67 14.81 -10.34
N GLY A 119 -5.05 15.52 -9.39
CA GLY A 119 -5.77 16.28 -8.37
C GLY A 119 -6.52 15.38 -7.39
N SER A 120 -7.09 15.97 -6.34
CA SER A 120 -7.84 15.22 -5.32
C SER A 120 -9.20 14.77 -5.83
N ILE A 121 -9.59 13.54 -5.49
CA ILE A 121 -10.89 12.98 -5.83
C ILE A 121 -11.83 13.21 -4.65
N SER A 122 -12.92 13.94 -4.90
CA SER A 122 -13.91 14.25 -3.86
C SER A 122 -15.00 13.18 -3.82
N ILE A 123 -14.85 12.21 -2.92
CA ILE A 123 -15.96 11.38 -2.45
C ILE A 123 -16.50 12.04 -1.18
N ARG A 124 -17.79 12.39 -1.17
CA ARG A 124 -18.43 13.01 0.00
C ARG A 124 -18.77 11.93 1.02
N ASN A 125 -18.24 12.07 2.24
CA ASN A 125 -18.41 11.09 3.34
C ASN A 125 -18.02 9.66 2.91
N PRO A 126 -16.75 9.42 2.57
CA PRO A 126 -16.27 8.11 2.14
C PRO A 126 -16.55 7.04 3.20
N VAL A 127 -17.20 5.93 2.80
CA VAL A 127 -17.54 4.79 3.65
C VAL A 127 -16.84 3.54 3.13
N LEU A 128 -16.16 2.82 4.02
CA LEU A 128 -15.61 1.49 3.73
C LEU A 128 -16.72 0.45 3.70
N ASN A 129 -16.67 -0.42 2.70
CA ASN A 129 -17.49 -1.62 2.66
C ASN A 129 -17.21 -2.48 3.89
N ASP A 130 -18.27 -3.01 4.53
CA ASP A 130 -18.13 -3.74 5.79
C ASP A 130 -17.21 -4.96 5.69
N GLU A 131 -17.17 -5.64 4.54
CA GLU A 131 -16.28 -6.78 4.34
C GLU A 131 -14.82 -6.38 4.20
N CYS A 132 -14.54 -5.31 3.43
CA CYS A 132 -13.20 -4.72 3.38
C CYS A 132 -12.73 -4.23 4.75
N ARG A 133 -13.64 -3.60 5.51
CA ARG A 133 -13.36 -3.11 6.86
C ARG A 133 -13.03 -4.25 7.82
N LEU A 134 -13.78 -5.35 7.78
CA LEU A 134 -13.52 -6.54 8.61
C LEU A 134 -12.18 -7.19 8.22
N LEU A 135 -11.94 -7.39 6.92
CA LEU A 135 -10.67 -7.93 6.42
C LEU A 135 -9.47 -7.12 6.92
N LEU A 136 -9.51 -5.79 6.77
CA LEU A 136 -8.44 -4.92 7.25
C LEU A 136 -8.31 -4.97 8.78
N SER A 137 -9.44 -5.03 9.50
CA SER A 137 -9.40 -5.12 10.97
C SER A 137 -8.71 -6.40 11.46
N ASP A 138 -8.90 -7.51 10.73
CA ASP A 138 -8.25 -8.79 11.04
C ASP A 138 -6.72 -8.71 10.83
N TYR A 139 -6.26 -8.17 9.70
CA TYR A 139 -4.81 -7.97 9.46
C TYR A 139 -4.16 -7.04 10.47
N LEU A 140 -4.87 -5.98 10.86
CA LEU A 140 -4.35 -4.97 11.77
C LEU A 140 -4.50 -5.36 13.25
N ASN A 141 -5.26 -6.43 13.52
CA ASN A 141 -5.69 -6.84 14.86
C ASN A 141 -6.27 -5.66 15.67
N ARG A 142 -7.03 -4.79 14.99
CA ARG A 142 -7.70 -3.63 15.60
C ARG A 142 -8.84 -3.13 14.71
N PRO A 143 -9.83 -2.40 15.27
CA PRO A 143 -10.94 -1.89 14.49
C PRO A 143 -10.50 -0.84 13.45
N VAL A 144 -10.97 -0.99 12.21
CA VAL A 144 -10.89 0.05 11.17
C VAL A 144 -12.19 0.86 11.15
N PRO A 145 -12.15 2.21 11.11
CA PRO A 145 -13.34 3.04 11.10
C PRO A 145 -14.17 2.81 9.83
N LYS A 146 -15.51 2.81 9.96
CA LYS A 146 -16.42 2.65 8.81
C LYS A 146 -16.41 3.88 7.90
N THR A 147 -16.43 5.07 8.48
CA THR A 147 -16.28 6.32 7.72
C THR A 147 -14.80 6.67 7.64
N VAL A 148 -14.29 6.92 6.45
CA VAL A 148 -12.90 7.34 6.28
C VAL A 148 -12.74 8.76 6.82
N PRO A 149 -11.85 8.97 7.81
CA PRO A 149 -11.62 10.28 8.42
C PRO A 149 -10.94 11.24 7.44
N SER A 150 -10.93 12.53 7.76
CA SER A 150 -10.16 13.50 6.98
C SER A 150 -8.67 13.41 7.32
N LEU A 151 -7.81 13.49 6.30
CA LEU A 151 -6.38 13.65 6.50
C LEU A 151 -6.07 15.11 6.88
N PRO A 152 -5.18 15.37 7.86
CA PRO A 152 -4.71 16.73 8.13
C PRO A 152 -4.07 17.37 6.89
N GLY A 153 -4.50 18.58 6.55
CA GLY A 153 -4.21 19.21 5.24
C GLY A 153 -2.74 19.56 4.95
N THR A 154 -1.83 19.51 5.93
CA THR A 154 -0.41 19.89 5.76
C THR A 154 0.58 18.72 5.67
N ILE A 155 0.08 17.47 5.65
CA ILE A 155 0.94 16.28 5.82
C ILE A 155 1.94 16.06 4.68
N LEU A 156 1.60 16.45 3.45
CA LEU A 156 2.45 16.17 2.28
C LEU A 156 3.64 17.14 2.18
N ASP A 157 3.40 18.45 2.20
CA ASP A 157 4.44 19.44 1.93
C ASP A 157 5.51 19.52 3.03
N GLU A 158 5.11 19.38 4.30
CA GLU A 158 6.02 19.50 5.45
C GLU A 158 6.95 18.28 5.60
N THR A 159 6.45 17.09 5.30
CA THR A 159 7.21 15.83 5.46
C THR A 159 8.11 15.57 4.26
N LEU A 160 7.68 15.86 3.04
CA LEU A 160 8.54 15.67 1.85
C LEU A 160 9.76 16.59 1.84
N THR A 161 9.70 17.73 2.52
CA THR A 161 10.86 18.63 2.67
C THR A 161 11.83 18.21 3.76
N ARG A 162 11.36 17.51 4.82
CA ARG A 162 12.18 17.16 6.00
C ARG A 162 12.63 15.71 6.05
N ASP A 163 11.78 14.78 5.64
CA ASP A 163 11.92 13.34 5.90
C ASP A 163 11.87 12.50 4.61
N LEU A 164 12.19 13.10 3.45
CA LEU A 164 12.13 12.44 2.15
C LEU A 164 12.87 11.09 2.14
N LYS A 165 14.05 11.01 2.77
CA LYS A 165 14.82 9.77 2.91
C LYS A 165 13.99 8.68 3.57
N ARG A 166 13.35 8.98 4.69
CA ARG A 166 12.52 8.02 5.45
C ARG A 166 11.30 7.60 4.64
N VAL A 167 10.68 8.52 3.90
CA VAL A 167 9.58 8.19 2.98
C VAL A 167 10.04 7.17 1.93
N TYR A 168 11.19 7.38 1.28
CA TYR A 168 11.72 6.43 0.28
C TYR A 168 12.09 5.06 0.86
N ILE A 169 12.56 5.02 2.12
CA ILE A 169 12.89 3.77 2.81
C ILE A 169 11.67 2.84 2.92
N LEU A 170 10.45 3.38 3.07
CA LEU A 170 9.21 2.59 3.08
C LEU A 170 8.58 2.47 1.69
N LEU A 171 8.63 3.53 0.89
CA LEU A 171 8.00 3.60 -0.43
C LEU A 171 8.58 2.56 -1.40
N VAL A 172 9.91 2.35 -1.41
CA VAL A 172 10.54 1.40 -2.35
C VAL A 172 10.09 -0.04 -2.08
N PRO A 173 10.18 -0.59 -0.86
CA PRO A 173 9.62 -1.91 -0.55
C PRO A 173 8.13 -2.02 -0.89
N LEU A 174 7.34 -1.00 -0.54
CA LEU A 174 5.91 -0.94 -0.83
C LEU A 174 5.64 -1.11 -2.33
N MET A 175 6.23 -0.27 -3.18
CA MET A 175 5.98 -0.31 -4.63
C MET A 175 6.43 -1.61 -5.27
N VAL A 176 7.56 -2.18 -4.81
CA VAL A 176 8.05 -3.44 -5.36
C VAL A 176 7.10 -4.59 -4.99
N ALA A 177 6.64 -4.63 -3.74
CA ALA A 177 5.70 -5.64 -3.27
C ALA A 177 4.32 -5.51 -3.93
N ASP A 178 3.80 -4.30 -4.12
CA ASP A 178 2.51 -4.03 -4.77
C ASP A 178 2.52 -4.52 -6.22
N ASN A 179 3.54 -4.11 -7.00
CA ASN A 179 3.70 -4.58 -8.36
C ASN A 179 3.87 -6.11 -8.41
N TYR A 180 4.66 -6.69 -7.52
CA TYR A 180 4.83 -8.14 -7.45
C TYR A 180 3.50 -8.85 -7.18
N ALA A 181 2.71 -8.40 -6.20
CA ALA A 181 1.41 -8.99 -5.88
C ALA A 181 0.44 -8.90 -7.06
N ALA A 182 0.36 -7.73 -7.70
CA ALA A 182 -0.45 -7.53 -8.90
C ALA A 182 -0.07 -8.51 -10.03
N ILE A 183 1.23 -8.69 -10.29
CA ILE A 183 1.74 -9.60 -11.34
C ILE A 183 1.41 -11.07 -11.02
N MET A 184 1.48 -11.46 -9.75
CA MET A 184 1.27 -12.84 -9.33
C MET A 184 -0.21 -13.23 -9.34
N ASN A 185 -1.10 -12.29 -9.04
CA ASN A 185 -2.53 -12.54 -8.91
C ASN A 185 -3.33 -12.33 -10.20
N ARG A 186 -2.81 -11.56 -11.17
CA ARG A 186 -3.51 -11.24 -12.42
C ARG A 186 -3.02 -12.13 -13.56
N GLU A 187 -3.95 -12.61 -14.39
CA GLU A 187 -3.61 -13.46 -15.55
C GLU A 187 -2.76 -12.69 -16.58
N ASP A 188 -2.92 -11.36 -16.63
CA ASP A 188 -2.09 -10.47 -17.43
C ASP A 188 -0.77 -10.16 -16.69
N LYS A 189 0.20 -11.07 -16.78
CA LYS A 189 1.54 -10.91 -16.19
C LYS A 189 2.34 -9.76 -16.83
N GLY A 190 1.90 -8.51 -16.70
CA GLY A 190 2.59 -7.28 -17.13
C GLY A 190 1.78 -6.28 -17.96
N SER A 191 0.60 -6.60 -18.48
CA SER A 191 -0.01 -5.76 -19.53
C SER A 191 -0.70 -4.47 -19.05
N GLY A 192 -0.89 -4.32 -17.73
CA GLY A 192 -1.54 -3.15 -17.14
C GLY A 192 -0.64 -1.96 -16.79
N SER A 193 0.68 -2.13 -16.64
CA SER A 193 1.58 -1.00 -16.33
C SER A 193 2.96 -1.16 -16.98
N LEU A 194 3.43 -0.10 -17.66
CA LEU A 194 4.77 -0.01 -18.26
C LEU A 194 5.87 -0.40 -17.27
N LEU A 195 5.69 -0.05 -15.99
CA LEU A 195 6.63 -0.38 -14.92
C LEU A 195 6.58 -1.86 -14.54
N GLY A 196 5.39 -2.47 -14.49
CA GLY A 196 5.22 -3.91 -14.23
C GLY A 196 5.90 -4.75 -15.30
N ASP A 197 5.74 -4.37 -16.57
CA ASP A 197 6.44 -4.97 -17.70
C ASP A 197 7.96 -4.85 -17.60
N GLU A 198 8.48 -3.67 -17.24
CA GLU A 198 9.92 -3.43 -17.07
C GLU A 198 10.50 -4.18 -15.87
N VAL A 199 9.77 -4.27 -14.76
CA VAL A 199 10.17 -5.03 -13.57
C VAL A 199 10.16 -6.52 -13.86
N ILE A 200 9.15 -7.06 -14.56
CA ILE A 200 9.13 -8.47 -14.98
C ILE A 200 10.29 -8.75 -15.93
N LYS A 201 10.54 -7.89 -16.92
CA LYS A 201 11.67 -8.06 -17.85
C LYS A 201 12.99 -8.08 -17.09
N SER A 202 13.19 -7.13 -16.17
CA SER A 202 14.39 -7.06 -15.35
C SER A 202 14.54 -8.28 -14.43
N TYR A 203 13.46 -8.71 -13.80
CA TYR A 203 13.41 -9.92 -12.97
C TYR A 203 13.74 -11.18 -13.77
N ASN A 204 13.15 -11.34 -14.97
CA ASN A 204 13.41 -12.48 -15.84
C ASN A 204 14.85 -12.50 -16.37
N VAL A 205 15.45 -11.34 -16.66
CA VAL A 205 16.89 -11.25 -16.97
C VAL A 205 17.71 -11.69 -15.77
N TYR A 206 17.41 -11.18 -14.58
CA TYR A 206 18.16 -11.54 -13.37
C TYR A 206 18.06 -13.04 -13.07
N LYS A 207 16.85 -13.60 -13.16
CA LYS A 207 16.57 -15.03 -13.01
C LYS A 207 17.32 -15.87 -14.06
N GLY A 208 17.34 -15.43 -15.31
CA GLY A 208 18.04 -16.12 -16.40
C GLY A 208 19.57 -16.12 -16.25
N VAL A 209 20.13 -15.09 -15.60
CA VAL A 209 21.58 -14.95 -15.38
C VAL A 209 22.04 -15.63 -14.09
N PHE A 210 21.24 -15.56 -13.03
CA PHE A 210 21.67 -15.97 -11.67
C PHE A 210 20.95 -17.21 -11.14
N GLY A 211 19.99 -17.77 -11.88
CA GLY A 211 19.22 -18.96 -11.47
C GLY A 211 18.10 -18.66 -10.47
N ASP A 212 17.38 -19.71 -10.07
CA ASP A 212 16.45 -19.64 -8.94
C ASP A 212 17.26 -19.50 -7.64
N CYS A 213 17.18 -18.33 -6.98
CA CYS A 213 17.74 -18.10 -5.65
C CYS A 213 16.80 -18.62 -4.56
#